data_AF-A0A7C4LZ95-F1
#
_entry.id   AF-A0A7C4LZ95-F1
#
_cell.length_a   1.000
_cell.length_b   1.000
_cell.length_c   1.000
_cell.angle_alpha   90.00
_cell.angle_beta   90.00
_cell.angle_gamma   90.00
#
_symmetry.space_group_name_H-M   'P 1'
#
loop_
_entity.id
_entity.type
_entity.pdbx_description
1 polymer ?
#
loop_
_entity_poly.entity_id
_entity_poly.type
_entity_poly.pdbx_seq_one_letter_code
_entity_poly.pdbx_strand_id
1 'polypeptide(L)'
;MGDRQAAFGHKSYRLQAQLLGVFAVWDLFHLGTPVAVYHRLWCPFFPTYPKTCARQGVSPNPSNVAALKELWKETGGVRSRLTIAEHEGTAIGGFFFIGFGEVLTLWKKGSLPERLSLHPMELLYHEAFAWGHSCGYRFCDLGGLNRQIAERRIAGLPLTDEQKRSRDQFKLGFGGDPVLLREAFLYFPNRALSTGFRLMTATSLTRGWLLHAARRLESG
;
A
#
# COMPACT_ATOMS: atom_id res chain seq x y z
N MET A 1 38.72 11.41 19.19
CA MET A 1 37.51 12.00 18.58
C MET A 1 36.76 10.84 17.96
N GLY A 2 35.63 10.47 18.56
CA GLY A 2 35.04 9.14 18.44
C GLY A 2 34.24 8.90 17.17
N ASP A 3 34.60 7.83 16.48
CA ASP A 3 33.82 7.11 15.49
C ASP A 3 32.50 6.60 16.08
N ARG A 4 31.39 6.79 15.36
CA ARG A 4 30.16 6.02 15.53
C ARG A 4 29.68 5.55 14.16
N GLN A 5 30.27 4.45 13.71
CA GLN A 5 29.60 3.54 12.76
C GLN A 5 28.31 3.03 13.43
N ALA A 6 27.16 3.45 12.90
CA ALA A 6 25.89 2.83 13.23
C ALA A 6 25.87 1.42 12.63
N ALA A 7 26.02 0.42 13.49
CA ALA A 7 25.89 -0.98 13.15
C ALA A 7 24.46 -1.30 12.69
N PHE A 8 24.22 -1.28 11.37
CA PHE A 8 23.13 -2.01 10.77
C PHE A 8 23.63 -3.41 10.47
N GLY A 9 23.21 -4.38 11.29
CA GLY A 9 23.55 -5.78 11.13
C GLY A 9 23.13 -6.29 9.75
N HIS A 10 24.11 -6.72 8.97
CA HIS A 10 23.91 -7.51 7.75
C HIS A 10 23.16 -8.79 8.11
N LYS A 11 21.84 -8.81 7.93
CA LYS A 11 21.08 -10.06 7.92
C LYS A 11 21.31 -10.69 6.55
N SER A 12 22.08 -11.78 6.52
CA SER A 12 22.28 -12.62 5.34
C SER A 12 21.05 -13.52 5.17
N TYR A 13 20.43 -13.51 3.98
CA TYR A 13 19.23 -14.30 3.68
C TYR A 13 19.56 -15.32 2.58
N ARG A 14 19.22 -16.58 2.80
CA ARG A 14 19.49 -17.68 1.85
C ARG A 14 18.19 -18.04 1.13
N LEU A 15 18.09 -17.66 -0.14
CA LEU A 15 16.98 -18.02 -1.03
C LEU A 15 17.28 -19.40 -1.64
N GLN A 16 16.42 -20.40 -1.43
CA GLN A 16 16.41 -21.63 -2.25
C GLN A 16 15.19 -21.57 -3.17
N ALA A 17 15.41 -21.25 -4.44
CA ALA A 17 14.40 -21.31 -5.48
C ALA A 17 14.64 -22.58 -6.33
N GLN A 18 13.78 -23.58 -6.20
CA GLN A 18 13.75 -24.71 -7.13
C GLN A 18 12.83 -24.38 -8.32
N LEU A 19 13.42 -24.51 -9.51
CA LEU A 19 12.77 -24.37 -10.81
C LEU A 19 11.70 -25.45 -10.99
N LEU A 20 10.43 -25.01 -11.01
CA LEU A 20 9.21 -25.60 -11.60
C LEU A 20 8.03 -25.30 -10.65
N GLY A 21 7.52 -24.07 -10.71
CA GLY A 21 6.56 -23.53 -9.72
C GLY A 21 7.30 -22.89 -8.56
N VAL A 22 7.52 -21.57 -8.61
CA VAL A 22 8.40 -20.87 -7.68
C VAL A 22 7.75 -20.83 -6.28
N PHE A 23 8.26 -21.67 -5.38
CA PHE A 23 8.01 -21.61 -3.94
C PHE A 23 9.12 -20.79 -3.28
N ALA A 24 8.78 -19.72 -2.58
CA ALA A 24 9.68 -19.06 -1.64
C ALA A 24 9.21 -19.39 -0.23
N VAL A 25 9.96 -20.23 0.47
CA VAL A 25 9.76 -20.55 1.89
C VAL A 25 10.70 -19.68 2.71
N TRP A 26 10.15 -18.89 3.63
CA TRP A 26 10.93 -18.06 4.54
C TRP A 26 10.92 -18.64 5.95
N ASP A 27 12.11 -18.92 6.49
CA ASP A 27 12.35 -19.11 7.92
C ASP A 27 12.65 -17.73 8.54
N LEU A 28 11.63 -17.05 9.06
CA LEU A 28 11.76 -15.75 9.72
C LEU A 28 11.40 -15.88 11.21
N PHE A 29 12.38 -15.59 12.08
CA PHE A 29 12.31 -15.49 13.55
C PHE A 29 11.93 -16.76 14.32
N HIS A 30 12.88 -17.41 15.01
CA HIS A 30 12.80 -18.24 16.25
C HIS A 30 11.54 -19.08 16.58
N LEU A 31 10.59 -19.26 15.66
CA LEU A 31 9.25 -19.83 15.85
C LEU A 31 9.04 -21.11 15.03
N GLY A 32 10.09 -21.61 14.37
CA GLY A 32 10.16 -22.99 13.87
C GLY A 32 9.14 -23.42 12.82
N THR A 33 8.38 -22.50 12.21
CA THR A 33 7.39 -22.85 11.17
C THR A 33 7.49 -21.95 9.94
N PRO A 34 7.49 -22.52 8.71
CA PRO A 34 7.66 -21.78 7.47
C PRO A 34 6.41 -20.98 7.09
N VAL A 35 6.63 -19.77 6.56
CA VAL A 35 5.61 -18.99 5.83
C VAL A 35 5.92 -19.10 4.33
N ALA A 36 4.92 -19.51 3.55
CA ALA A 36 5.03 -19.73 2.11
C ALA A 36 4.37 -18.60 1.32
N VAL A 37 4.85 -18.37 0.09
CA VAL A 37 4.31 -17.37 -0.83
C VAL A 37 3.78 -18.03 -2.10
N TYR A 38 2.54 -17.70 -2.48
CA TYR A 38 1.91 -18.22 -3.70
C TYR A 38 1.57 -17.11 -4.70
N HIS A 39 1.52 -17.52 -5.98
CA HIS A 39 1.13 -16.68 -7.10
C HIS A 39 -0.12 -17.27 -7.74
N ARG A 40 -1.13 -16.42 -8.00
CA ARG A 40 -2.35 -16.68 -8.81
C ARG A 40 -3.66 -17.03 -8.10
N LEU A 41 -3.71 -17.20 -6.78
CA LEU A 41 -4.97 -17.50 -6.10
C LEU A 41 -5.66 -16.24 -5.56
N TRP A 42 -6.77 -15.86 -6.20
CA TRP A 42 -7.64 -14.76 -5.78
C TRP A 42 -8.45 -15.07 -4.53
N CYS A 43 -8.87 -16.33 -4.38
CA CYS A 43 -9.72 -16.81 -3.30
C CYS A 43 -9.21 -16.48 -1.88
N PRO A 44 -7.91 -16.65 -1.56
CA PRO A 44 -7.38 -16.32 -0.23
C PRO A 44 -7.23 -14.81 0.07
N PHE A 45 -7.08 -13.95 -0.94
CA PHE A 45 -6.91 -12.51 -0.72
C PHE A 45 -8.20 -11.82 -0.27
N PHE A 46 -9.32 -12.22 -0.87
CA PHE A 46 -10.60 -11.52 -0.72
C PHE A 46 -11.15 -11.45 0.69
N PRO A 47 -10.98 -12.44 1.57
CA PRO A 47 -11.38 -12.31 2.97
C PRO A 47 -10.51 -11.33 3.76
N THR A 48 -9.23 -11.19 3.42
CA THR A 48 -8.27 -10.38 4.22
C THR A 48 -8.38 -8.88 3.96
N TYR A 49 -8.71 -8.49 2.72
CA TYR A 49 -8.78 -7.09 2.31
C TYR A 49 -9.94 -6.32 2.98
N PRO A 50 -11.20 -6.80 3.00
CA PRO A 50 -12.30 -6.19 3.73
C PRO A 50 -12.07 -6.16 5.25
N LYS A 51 -11.51 -7.23 5.84
CA LYS A 51 -11.13 -7.24 7.27
C LYS A 51 -10.15 -6.12 7.62
N THR A 52 -9.18 -5.87 6.74
CA THR A 52 -8.22 -4.77 6.89
C THR A 52 -8.90 -3.41 6.77
N CYS A 53 -9.81 -3.24 5.80
CA CYS A 53 -10.57 -2.01 5.61
C CYS A 53 -11.45 -1.69 6.83
N ALA A 54 -12.17 -2.69 7.36
CA ALA A 54 -12.97 -2.58 8.57
C ALA A 54 -12.12 -2.17 9.78
N ARG A 55 -10.97 -2.82 10.00
CA ARG A 55 -10.01 -2.47 11.06
C ARG A 55 -9.52 -1.02 10.96
N GLN A 56 -9.38 -0.52 9.73
CA GLN A 56 -8.89 0.83 9.44
C GLN A 56 -10.01 1.89 9.39
N GLY A 57 -11.27 1.51 9.58
CA GLY A 57 -12.41 2.42 9.48
C GLY A 57 -12.61 3.00 8.08
N VAL A 58 -12.22 2.28 7.03
CA VAL A 58 -12.36 2.70 5.63
C VAL A 58 -13.16 1.69 4.82
N SER A 59 -13.80 2.14 3.74
CA SER A 59 -14.48 1.25 2.80
C SER A 59 -13.48 0.58 1.85
N PRO A 60 -13.69 -0.70 1.48
CA PRO A 60 -12.93 -1.35 0.42
C PRO A 60 -13.05 -0.58 -0.90
N ASN A 61 -11.91 -0.38 -1.57
CA ASN A 61 -11.85 0.25 -2.89
C ASN A 61 -10.82 -0.51 -3.74
N PRO A 62 -11.18 -1.16 -4.86
CA PRO A 62 -12.55 -1.29 -5.34
C PRO A 62 -13.41 -2.10 -4.36
N SER A 63 -14.69 -1.75 -4.26
CA SER A 63 -15.64 -2.38 -3.34
C SER A 63 -16.02 -3.80 -3.76
N ASN A 64 -15.73 -4.18 -5.01
CA ASN A 64 -16.07 -5.47 -5.57
C ASN A 64 -14.83 -6.20 -6.14
N VAL A 65 -14.90 -7.53 -6.07
CA VAL A 65 -13.91 -8.47 -6.62
C VAL A 65 -13.80 -8.36 -8.13
N ALA A 66 -14.92 -8.11 -8.80
CA ALA A 66 -15.01 -8.10 -10.25
C ALA A 66 -14.05 -7.07 -10.87
N ALA A 67 -13.97 -5.86 -10.31
CA ALA A 67 -13.07 -4.81 -10.77
C ALA A 67 -11.59 -5.23 -10.69
N LEU A 68 -11.19 -5.95 -9.63
CA LEU A 68 -9.83 -6.48 -9.53
C LEU A 68 -9.57 -7.60 -10.54
N LYS A 69 -10.58 -8.46 -10.79
CA LYS A 69 -10.49 -9.51 -11.82
C LYS A 69 -10.41 -8.93 -13.23
N GLU A 70 -11.16 -7.88 -13.55
CA GLU A 70 -11.06 -7.21 -14.85
C GLU A 70 -9.68 -6.60 -15.05
N LEU A 71 -9.17 -5.88 -14.05
CA LEU A 71 -7.81 -5.35 -14.10
C LEU A 71 -6.75 -6.46 -14.28
N TRP A 72 -6.95 -7.60 -13.62
CA TRP A 72 -6.06 -8.75 -13.74
C TRP A 72 -6.05 -9.38 -15.12
N LYS A 73 -7.21 -9.45 -15.80
CA LYS A 73 -7.26 -9.97 -17.18
C LYS A 73 -6.32 -9.19 -18.10
N GLU A 74 -6.25 -7.88 -17.93
CA GLU A 74 -5.46 -6.97 -18.77
C GLU A 74 -3.98 -6.87 -18.38
N THR A 75 -3.64 -7.14 -17.12
CA THR A 75 -2.31 -6.82 -16.58
C THR A 75 -1.62 -7.97 -15.85
N GLY A 76 -2.35 -9.03 -15.51
CA GLY A 76 -1.90 -10.10 -14.63
C GLY A 76 -0.68 -10.84 -15.16
N GLY A 77 0.34 -10.99 -14.32
CA GLY A 77 1.58 -11.70 -14.64
C GLY A 77 2.56 -10.93 -15.52
N VAL A 78 2.16 -9.79 -16.09
CA VAL A 78 3.02 -8.94 -16.94
C VAL A 78 3.27 -7.59 -16.28
N ARG A 79 2.20 -6.91 -15.88
CA ARG A 79 2.22 -5.59 -15.22
C ARG A 79 1.52 -5.59 -13.88
N SER A 80 0.91 -6.68 -13.43
CA SER A 80 0.36 -6.75 -12.08
C SER A 80 0.56 -8.14 -11.49
N ARG A 81 0.69 -8.19 -10.16
CA ARG A 81 0.89 -9.45 -9.44
C ARG A 81 0.20 -9.39 -8.08
N LEU A 82 -0.47 -10.49 -7.77
CA LEU A 82 -1.05 -10.78 -6.47
C LEU A 82 -0.15 -11.80 -5.79
N THR A 83 0.32 -11.44 -4.61
CA THR A 83 1.18 -12.24 -3.76
C THR A 83 0.44 -12.56 -2.47
N ILE A 84 0.40 -13.83 -2.07
CA ILE A 84 -0.28 -14.30 -0.86
C ILE A 84 0.77 -14.81 0.12
N ALA A 85 0.68 -14.40 1.39
CA ALA A 85 1.43 -15.00 2.47
C ALA A 85 0.57 -16.07 3.16
N GLU A 86 1.10 -17.27 3.28
CA GLU A 86 0.43 -18.43 3.87
C GLU A 86 1.21 -18.98 5.05
N HIS A 87 0.51 -19.30 6.14
CA HIS A 87 1.06 -19.99 7.31
C HIS A 87 0.15 -21.17 7.62
N GLU A 88 0.72 -22.37 7.70
CA GLU A 88 -0.02 -23.62 8.00
C GLU A 88 -1.24 -23.85 7.07
N GLY A 89 -1.07 -23.65 5.75
CA GLY A 89 -2.15 -23.81 4.78
C GLY A 89 -3.20 -22.69 4.80
N THR A 90 -3.04 -21.69 5.68
CA THR A 90 -3.97 -20.57 5.83
C THR A 90 -3.37 -19.29 5.25
N ALA A 91 -4.08 -18.64 4.34
CA ALA A 91 -3.68 -17.33 3.85
C ALA A 91 -3.84 -16.26 4.92
N ILE A 92 -2.71 -15.74 5.40
CA ILE A 92 -2.65 -14.76 6.48
C ILE A 92 -2.51 -13.32 5.98
N GLY A 93 -2.20 -13.14 4.70
CA GLY A 93 -2.23 -11.84 4.05
C GLY A 93 -2.06 -11.91 2.55
N GLY A 94 -2.28 -10.78 1.88
CA GLY A 94 -1.95 -10.64 0.48
C GLY A 94 -1.68 -9.22 0.05
N PHE A 95 -1.01 -9.10 -1.08
CA PHE A 95 -0.55 -7.85 -1.64
C PHE A 95 -0.67 -7.89 -3.16
N PHE A 96 -1.45 -6.97 -3.68
CA PHE A 96 -1.64 -6.71 -5.09
C PHE A 96 -0.92 -5.42 -5.50
N PHE A 97 -0.03 -5.54 -6.47
CA PHE A 97 0.76 -4.44 -7.01
C PHE A 97 0.69 -4.38 -8.52
N ILE A 98 0.86 -3.17 -9.07
CA ILE A 98 0.69 -2.85 -10.48
C ILE A 98 1.88 -2.01 -10.94
N GLY A 99 2.53 -2.41 -12.01
CA GLY A 99 3.59 -1.70 -12.68
C GLY A 99 3.08 -0.86 -13.85
N PHE A 100 3.68 0.33 -13.99
CA PHE A 100 3.46 1.23 -15.10
C PHE A 100 4.76 1.97 -15.42
N GLY A 101 5.25 1.84 -16.66
CA GLY A 101 6.58 2.34 -17.03
C GLY A 101 7.67 1.75 -16.12
N GLU A 102 8.49 2.61 -15.52
CA GLU A 102 9.57 2.21 -14.60
C GLU A 102 9.13 2.09 -13.14
N VAL A 103 7.84 2.27 -12.82
CA VAL A 103 7.32 2.34 -11.45
C VAL A 103 6.46 1.13 -11.11
N LEU A 104 6.71 0.50 -9.97
CA LEU A 104 5.84 -0.50 -9.35
C LEU A 104 5.02 0.12 -8.21
N THR A 105 3.70 0.23 -8.37
CA THR A 105 2.80 0.74 -7.34
C THR A 105 2.27 -0.38 -6.45
N LEU A 106 2.57 -0.28 -5.16
CA LEU A 106 2.15 -1.17 -4.09
C LEU A 106 0.71 -0.86 -3.62
N TRP A 107 -0.27 -1.38 -4.37
CA TRP A 107 -1.63 -0.82 -4.36
C TRP A 107 -2.55 -1.36 -3.25
N LYS A 108 -2.94 -2.64 -3.30
CA LYS A 108 -3.96 -3.20 -2.38
C LYS A 108 -3.35 -4.28 -1.52
N LYS A 109 -3.60 -4.22 -0.23
CA LYS A 109 -3.03 -5.15 0.75
C LYS A 109 -4.02 -5.46 1.84
N GLY A 110 -3.93 -6.66 2.38
CA GLY A 110 -4.73 -7.11 3.51
C GLY A 110 -3.98 -8.15 4.33
N SER A 111 -4.30 -8.22 5.61
CA SER A 111 -3.78 -9.22 6.53
C SER A 111 -4.83 -9.60 7.58
N LEU A 112 -4.80 -10.85 8.03
CA LEU A 112 -5.63 -11.33 9.13
C LEU A 112 -5.16 -10.68 10.45
N PRO A 113 -6.03 -9.95 11.17
CA PRO A 113 -5.69 -9.34 12.46
C PRO A 113 -5.05 -10.31 13.46
N GLU A 114 -5.61 -11.51 13.55
CA GLU A 114 -5.20 -12.60 14.44
C GLU A 114 -3.82 -13.21 14.10
N ARG A 115 -3.24 -12.86 12.95
CA ARG A 115 -1.93 -13.36 12.48
C ARG A 115 -0.91 -12.24 12.24
N LEU A 116 -1.16 -11.02 12.76
CA LEU A 116 -0.25 -9.89 12.58
C LEU A 116 1.13 -10.09 13.24
N SER A 117 1.21 -10.87 14.32
CA SER A 117 2.47 -11.21 15.00
C SER A 117 3.43 -12.02 14.12
N LEU A 118 2.96 -12.61 13.03
CA LEU A 118 3.78 -13.31 12.04
C LEU A 118 4.37 -12.36 10.98
N HIS A 119 4.15 -11.05 11.11
CA HIS A 119 4.70 -10.03 10.20
C HIS A 119 4.43 -10.29 8.70
N PRO A 120 3.19 -10.66 8.30
CA PRO A 120 2.92 -11.02 6.91
C PRO A 120 3.13 -9.84 5.96
N MET A 121 2.98 -8.60 6.43
CA MET A 121 3.12 -7.43 5.58
C MET A 121 4.58 -7.11 5.27
N GLU A 122 5.46 -7.24 6.23
CA GLU A 122 6.90 -7.10 6.06
C GLU A 122 7.41 -8.09 5.01
N LEU A 123 6.99 -9.35 5.10
CA LEU A 123 7.31 -10.38 4.10
C LEU A 123 6.78 -10.01 2.72
N LEU A 124 5.51 -9.60 2.63
CA LEU A 124 4.88 -9.26 1.34
C LEU A 124 5.48 -8.01 0.70
N TYR A 125 5.93 -7.03 1.48
CA TYR A 125 6.66 -5.86 0.99
C TYR A 125 8.04 -6.24 0.47
N HIS A 126 8.78 -7.06 1.22
CA HIS A 126 10.07 -7.58 0.79
C HIS A 126 9.96 -8.32 -0.56
N GLU A 127 8.98 -9.24 -0.67
CA GLU A 127 8.73 -9.99 -1.90
C GLU A 127 8.35 -9.06 -3.07
N ALA A 128 7.57 -8.01 -2.81
CA ALA A 128 7.21 -7.04 -3.83
C ALA A 128 8.43 -6.26 -4.34
N PHE A 129 9.36 -5.88 -3.46
CA PHE A 129 10.61 -5.22 -3.84
C PHE A 129 11.53 -6.15 -4.64
N ALA A 130 11.72 -7.38 -4.18
CA ALA A 130 12.55 -8.38 -4.85
C ALA A 130 12.03 -8.67 -6.27
N TRP A 131 10.72 -8.85 -6.40
CA TRP A 131 10.09 -9.05 -7.70
C TRP A 131 10.10 -7.81 -8.58
N GLY A 132 9.84 -6.63 -8.01
CA GLY A 132 9.90 -5.38 -8.76
C GLY A 132 11.28 -5.19 -9.38
N HIS A 133 12.32 -5.43 -8.59
CA HIS A 133 13.70 -5.37 -9.05
C HIS A 133 14.00 -6.42 -10.14
N SER A 134 13.57 -7.67 -9.97
CA SER A 134 13.82 -8.73 -10.96
C SER A 134 13.07 -8.50 -12.29
N CYS A 135 11.96 -7.76 -12.27
CA CYS A 135 11.25 -7.33 -13.46
C CYS A 135 11.78 -6.02 -14.08
N GLY A 136 12.83 -5.41 -13.50
CA GLY A 136 13.45 -4.20 -14.03
C GLY A 136 12.76 -2.88 -13.66
N TYR A 137 11.82 -2.89 -12.70
CA TYR A 137 11.27 -1.64 -12.18
C TYR A 137 12.33 -0.87 -11.39
N ARG A 138 12.39 0.44 -11.59
CA ARG A 138 13.39 1.32 -10.97
C ARG A 138 12.88 1.99 -9.70
N PHE A 139 11.56 2.21 -9.64
CA PHE A 139 10.92 2.89 -8.52
C PHE A 139 9.80 2.02 -7.95
N CYS A 140 9.61 2.09 -6.64
CA CYS A 140 8.45 1.51 -5.96
C CYS A 140 7.62 2.63 -5.33
N ASP A 141 6.37 2.77 -5.75
CA ASP A 141 5.41 3.68 -5.15
C ASP A 141 4.68 2.97 -4.00
N LEU A 142 4.96 3.39 -2.76
CA LEU A 142 4.35 2.84 -1.54
C LEU A 142 2.93 3.38 -1.29
N GLY A 143 2.40 4.21 -2.19
CA GLY A 143 1.13 4.88 -2.12
C GLY A 143 1.12 6.08 -1.19
N GLY A 144 -0.07 6.64 -0.96
CA GLY A 144 -0.24 7.89 -0.19
C GLY A 144 0.35 7.87 1.23
N LEU A 145 0.84 9.03 1.64
CA LEU A 145 1.40 9.34 2.96
C LEU A 145 0.65 10.56 3.52
N ASN A 146 0.46 10.64 4.84
CA ASN A 146 -0.08 11.86 5.45
C ASN A 146 0.81 13.07 5.09
N ARG A 147 0.18 14.15 4.63
CA ARG A 147 0.88 15.33 4.13
C ARG A 147 1.80 15.97 5.17
N GLN A 148 1.35 16.10 6.42
CA GLN A 148 2.15 16.71 7.49
C GLN A 148 3.39 15.86 7.81
N ILE A 149 3.26 14.52 7.73
CA ILE A 149 4.39 13.60 7.89
C ILE A 149 5.38 13.78 6.73
N ALA A 150 4.87 13.88 5.49
CA ALA A 150 5.69 14.11 4.30
C ALA A 150 6.47 15.43 4.39
N GLU A 151 5.78 16.53 4.72
CA GLU A 151 6.36 17.87 4.85
C GLU A 151 7.47 17.91 5.91
N ARG A 152 7.24 17.31 7.09
CA ARG A 152 8.27 17.24 8.14
C ARG A 152 9.48 16.42 7.69
N ARG A 153 9.25 15.28 7.03
CA ARG A 153 10.33 14.41 6.56
C ARG A 153 11.19 15.10 5.51
N ILE A 154 10.59 15.80 4.54
CA ILE A 154 11.28 16.61 3.53
C ILE A 154 12.07 17.74 4.18
N ALA A 155 11.51 18.39 5.21
CA ALA A 155 12.18 19.45 5.97
C ALA A 155 13.28 18.93 6.92
N GLY A 156 13.54 17.63 6.99
CA GLY A 156 14.51 17.04 7.93
C GLY A 156 14.09 17.14 9.39
N LEU A 157 12.82 17.42 9.68
CA LEU A 157 12.29 17.59 11.03
C LEU A 157 11.91 16.24 11.64
N PRO A 158 12.11 16.05 12.96
CA PRO A 158 11.68 14.83 13.64
C PRO A 158 10.15 14.72 13.62
N LEU A 159 9.63 13.51 13.46
CA LEU A 159 8.19 13.22 13.59
C LEU A 159 7.76 13.37 15.06
N THR A 160 6.52 13.82 15.28
CA THR A 160 5.91 13.81 16.61
C THR A 160 5.65 12.37 17.06
N ASP A 161 5.44 12.15 18.36
CA ASP A 161 5.17 10.79 18.87
C ASP A 161 3.84 10.22 18.35
N GLU A 162 2.86 11.08 18.11
CA GLU A 162 1.62 10.71 17.42
C GLU A 162 1.89 10.24 15.99
N GLN A 163 2.69 11.00 15.23
CA GLN A 163 3.06 10.65 13.85
C GLN A 163 3.87 9.35 13.77
N LYS A 164 4.77 9.10 14.73
CA LYS A 164 5.53 7.84 14.83
C LYS A 164 4.63 6.62 15.10
N ARG A 165 3.49 6.80 15.79
CA ARG A 165 2.52 5.74 16.05
C ARG A 165 1.54 5.53 14.90
N SER A 166 1.56 6.41 13.90
CA SER A 166 0.69 6.28 12.73
C SER A 166 1.07 5.07 11.88
N ARG A 167 0.11 4.56 11.10
CA ARG A 167 0.34 3.51 10.10
C ARG A 167 1.42 3.89 9.07
N ASP A 168 1.62 5.18 8.84
CA ASP A 168 2.57 5.68 7.85
C ASP A 168 4.03 5.42 8.25
N GLN A 169 4.31 5.26 9.55
CA GLN A 169 5.62 4.86 10.05
C GLN A 169 6.11 3.55 9.43
N PHE A 170 5.21 2.59 9.19
CA PHE A 170 5.53 1.33 8.53
C PHE A 170 6.15 1.55 7.14
N LYS A 171 5.58 2.48 6.35
CA LYS A 171 6.08 2.78 5.00
C LYS A 171 7.43 3.50 5.04
N LEU A 172 7.58 4.43 5.98
CA LEU A 172 8.83 5.18 6.15
C LEU A 172 10.00 4.28 6.58
N GLY A 173 9.72 3.15 7.23
CA GLY A 173 10.71 2.16 7.62
C GLY A 173 11.46 1.49 6.46
N PHE A 174 10.95 1.58 5.23
CA PHE A 174 11.60 1.00 4.05
C PHE A 174 12.61 1.94 3.38
N GLY A 175 12.81 3.16 3.90
CA GLY A 175 13.84 4.08 3.41
C GLY A 175 13.47 4.88 2.15
N GLY A 176 12.20 4.90 1.75
CA GLY A 176 11.73 5.73 0.64
C GLY A 176 11.55 7.21 1.01
N ASP A 177 11.70 8.09 0.02
CA ASP A 177 11.52 9.53 0.18
C ASP A 177 10.10 9.99 -0.19
N PRO A 178 9.44 10.82 0.62
CA PRO A 178 8.15 11.40 0.27
C PRO A 178 8.25 12.36 -0.91
N VAL A 179 7.28 12.28 -1.82
CA VAL A 179 7.12 13.22 -2.92
C VAL A 179 5.84 14.02 -2.70
N LEU A 180 5.95 15.35 -2.62
CA LEU A 180 4.78 16.23 -2.58
C LEU A 180 4.26 16.46 -4.00
N LEU A 181 3.13 15.84 -4.31
CA LEU A 181 2.41 16.14 -5.55
C LEU A 181 1.75 17.52 -5.45
N ARG A 182 1.55 18.15 -6.60
CA ARG A 182 0.78 19.39 -6.69
C ARG A 182 -0.64 19.15 -6.16
N GLU A 183 -1.20 20.18 -5.53
CA GLU A 183 -2.58 20.13 -5.10
C GLU A 183 -3.50 19.89 -6.29
N ALA A 184 -4.52 19.06 -6.07
CA ALA A 184 -5.54 18.83 -7.07
C ALA A 184 -6.23 20.16 -7.39
N PHE A 185 -6.32 20.51 -8.67
CA PHE A 185 -7.04 21.68 -9.13
C PHE A 185 -8.15 21.25 -10.09
N LEU A 186 -9.30 21.93 -10.00
CA LEU A 186 -10.40 21.76 -10.92
C LEU A 186 -10.31 22.83 -12.01
N TYR A 187 -10.21 22.38 -13.26
CA TYR A 187 -10.29 23.26 -14.41
C TYR A 187 -11.73 23.29 -14.94
N PHE A 188 -12.32 24.48 -14.97
CA PHE A 188 -13.63 24.71 -15.55
C PHE A 188 -13.46 25.50 -16.84
N PRO A 189 -13.66 24.88 -18.02
CA PRO A 189 -13.60 25.59 -19.30
C PRO A 189 -14.63 26.72 -19.38
N ASN A 190 -15.81 26.51 -18.77
CA ASN A 190 -16.87 27.51 -18.69
C ASN A 190 -16.66 28.45 -17.50
N ARG A 191 -16.52 29.76 -17.79
CA ARG A 191 -16.33 30.80 -16.76
C ARG A 191 -17.48 30.90 -15.77
N ALA A 192 -18.74 30.71 -16.20
CA ALA A 192 -19.88 30.76 -15.30
C ALA A 192 -19.85 29.62 -14.28
N LEU A 193 -19.48 28.41 -14.71
CA LEU A 193 -19.27 27.28 -13.79
C LEU A 193 -18.09 27.52 -12.85
N SER A 194 -17.00 28.10 -13.35
CA SER A 194 -15.85 28.46 -12.50
C SER A 194 -16.26 29.44 -11.40
N THR A 195 -16.97 30.53 -11.76
CA THR A 195 -17.43 31.53 -10.81
C THR A 195 -18.44 30.94 -9.83
N GLY A 196 -19.41 30.15 -10.31
CA GLY A 196 -20.38 29.47 -9.46
C GLY A 196 -19.70 28.54 -8.46
N PHE A 197 -18.76 27.71 -8.90
CA PHE A 197 -18.00 26.82 -8.02
C PHE A 197 -17.19 27.61 -6.98
N ARG A 198 -16.53 28.70 -7.38
CA ARG A 198 -15.77 29.56 -6.45
C ARG A 198 -16.68 30.18 -5.40
N LEU A 199 -17.83 30.71 -5.79
CA LEU A 199 -18.80 31.30 -4.85
C LEU A 199 -19.35 30.25 -3.88
N MET A 200 -19.70 29.05 -4.37
CA MET A 200 -20.19 27.96 -3.54
C MET A 200 -19.13 27.36 -2.61
N THR A 201 -17.84 27.61 -2.87
CA THR A 201 -16.74 27.10 -2.04
C THR A 201 -16.03 28.20 -1.25
N ALA A 202 -16.47 29.47 -1.39
CA ALA A 202 -15.84 30.63 -0.79
C ALA A 202 -16.02 30.73 0.73
N THR A 203 -17.08 30.14 1.28
CA THR A 203 -17.39 30.23 2.72
C THR A 203 -17.59 28.86 3.36
N SER A 204 -17.36 28.76 4.66
CA SER A 204 -17.57 27.53 5.44
C SER A 204 -19.03 27.06 5.37
N LEU A 205 -19.99 27.99 5.35
CA LEU A 205 -21.42 27.71 5.23
C LEU A 205 -21.79 27.10 3.88
N THR A 206 -21.36 27.72 2.79
CA THR A 206 -21.66 27.24 1.42
C THR A 206 -20.94 25.92 1.13
N ARG A 207 -19.70 25.77 1.59
CA ARG A 207 -18.97 24.49 1.55
C ARG A 207 -19.67 23.39 2.35
N GLY A 208 -20.19 23.70 3.54
CA GLY A 208 -20.94 22.75 4.36
C GLY A 208 -22.20 22.24 3.67
N TRP A 209 -22.93 23.15 3.02
CA TRP A 209 -24.12 22.81 2.24
C TRP A 209 -23.78 21.92 1.03
N LEU A 210 -22.72 22.26 0.30
CA LEU A 210 -22.24 21.46 -0.84
C LEU A 210 -21.83 20.05 -0.42
N LEU A 211 -21.11 19.91 0.70
CA LEU A 211 -20.71 18.61 1.24
C LEU A 211 -21.91 17.79 1.72
N HIS A 212 -22.93 18.43 2.30
CA HIS A 212 -24.16 17.76 2.70
C HIS A 212 -24.96 17.27 1.48
N ALA A 213 -25.09 18.11 0.44
CA ALA A 213 -25.73 17.74 -0.81
C ALA A 213 -25.00 16.59 -1.52
N ALA A 214 -23.65 16.63 -1.58
CA ALA A 214 -22.84 15.57 -2.15
C ALA A 214 -23.04 14.22 -1.42
N ARG A 215 -23.04 14.23 -0.08
CA ARG A 215 -23.31 13.01 0.71
C ARG A 215 -24.69 12.41 0.43
N ARG A 216 -25.72 13.26 0.23
CA ARG A 216 -27.07 12.80 -0.11
C ARG A 216 -27.13 12.09 -1.46
N LEU A 217 -26.35 12.56 -2.43
CA LEU A 217 -26.24 11.95 -3.76
C LEU A 217 -25.44 10.64 -3.75
N GLU A 218 -24.49 10.48 -2.83
CA GLU A 218 -23.73 9.23 -2.66
C GLU A 218 -24.50 8.15 -1.89
N SER A 219 -25.53 8.53 -1.15
CA SER A 219 -26.34 7.64 -0.30
C SER A 219 -27.65 7.15 -0.95
N GLY A 220 -27.90 7.52 -2.21
CA GLY A 220 -29.03 7.03 -3.03
C GLY A 220 -28.54 6.15 -4.16
#